data_AF-A0A829GF14-F1
#
_entry.id   AF-A0A829GF14-F1
#
_cell.length_a   1.000
_cell.length_b   1.000
_cell.length_c   1.000
_cell.angle_alpha   90.00
_cell.angle_beta   90.00
_cell.angle_gamma   90.00
#
_symmetry.space_group_name_H-M   'P 1'
#
loop_
_entity.id
_entity.type
_entity.pdbx_description
1 polymer ?
#
loop_
_entity_poly.entity_id
_entity_poly.type
_entity_poly.pdbx_seq_one_letter_code
_entity_poly.pdbx_strand_id
1 'polypeptide(L)'
;MLAFFAKVEKSEQLVLINKDELLLLLYNATSYTWTSAKILHNPSEDFFVNLNHYHEGFARRIKKELVACLNREQLDIYLDDSVINQLLFMLVTAWKGLMDQLEASAPRVKAGIFFNTSFEHSQFLLNDISYHLKSRLDMTLITAKTISELRQQCQHVDMLITNLSMLPSPDCHTVSIQANLTPKDFENILSVYSEIVNANVTAS
;
A
#
# COMPACT_ATOMS: atom_id res chain seq x y z
N MET A 1 17.97 12.75 -14.78
CA MET A 1 16.50 12.53 -14.75
C MET A 1 16.02 11.33 -15.57
N LEU A 2 16.41 11.15 -16.84
CA LEU A 2 15.98 9.99 -17.64
C LEU A 2 16.36 8.64 -17.02
N ALA A 3 17.55 8.55 -16.42
CA ALA A 3 18.02 7.36 -15.71
C ALA A 3 17.19 7.06 -14.44
N PHE A 4 16.63 8.09 -13.79
CA PHE A 4 15.73 7.91 -12.65
C PHE A 4 14.43 7.23 -13.10
N PHE A 5 13.78 7.73 -14.16
CA PHE A 5 12.57 7.11 -14.68
C PHE A 5 12.80 5.66 -15.11
N ALA A 6 13.86 5.38 -15.88
CA ALA A 6 14.18 4.01 -16.28
C ALA A 6 14.39 3.07 -15.07
N LYS A 7 14.94 3.60 -13.97
CA LYS A 7 15.14 2.83 -12.75
C LYS A 7 13.83 2.57 -12.02
N VAL A 8 12.95 3.57 -11.91
CA VAL A 8 11.62 3.41 -11.29
C VAL A 8 10.74 2.43 -12.08
N GLU A 9 10.71 2.53 -13.41
CA GLU A 9 9.97 1.59 -14.28
C GLU A 9 10.41 0.14 -14.01
N LYS A 10 11.72 -0.07 -13.89
CA LYS A 10 12.29 -1.39 -13.63
C LYS A 10 12.06 -1.87 -12.20
N SER A 11 12.24 -1.03 -11.18
CA SER A 11 12.18 -1.44 -9.79
C SER A 11 10.76 -1.65 -9.28
N GLU A 12 9.83 -0.80 -9.73
CA GLU A 12 8.43 -0.86 -9.30
C GLU A 12 7.54 -1.62 -10.30
N GLN A 13 8.11 -2.07 -11.43
CA GLN A 13 7.36 -2.70 -12.52
C GLN A 13 6.20 -1.84 -13.05
N LEU A 14 6.41 -0.52 -13.07
CA LEU A 14 5.44 0.48 -13.53
C LEU A 14 5.80 1.00 -14.92
N VAL A 15 4.81 1.56 -15.60
CA VAL A 15 4.93 2.20 -16.91
C VAL A 15 4.70 3.72 -16.75
N LEU A 16 5.66 4.52 -17.22
CA LEU A 16 5.51 5.97 -17.32
C LEU A 16 4.88 6.35 -18.67
N ILE A 17 3.55 6.40 -18.72
CA ILE A 17 2.80 6.71 -19.94
C ILE A 17 3.10 8.13 -20.46
N ASN A 18 3.23 9.11 -19.56
CA ASN A 18 3.49 10.52 -19.89
C ASN A 18 4.90 10.98 -19.49
N LYS A 19 5.91 10.15 -19.81
CA LYS A 19 7.31 10.37 -19.44
C LYS A 19 7.88 11.74 -19.84
N ASP A 20 7.61 12.21 -21.05
CA ASP A 20 8.13 13.49 -21.53
C ASP A 20 7.50 14.68 -20.79
N GLU A 21 6.20 14.61 -20.48
CA GLU A 21 5.51 15.61 -19.66
C GLU A 21 6.10 15.66 -18.25
N LEU A 22 6.32 14.50 -17.63
CA LEU A 22 6.92 14.39 -16.30
C LEU A 22 8.37 14.88 -16.27
N LEU A 23 9.14 14.61 -17.33
CA LEU A 23 10.51 15.10 -17.47
C LEU A 23 10.53 16.62 -17.54
N LEU A 24 9.68 17.21 -18.39
CA LEU A 24 9.57 18.65 -18.55
C LEU A 24 9.11 19.33 -17.26
N LEU A 25 8.14 18.74 -16.56
CA LEU A 25 7.64 19.22 -15.27
C LEU A 25 8.77 19.32 -14.24
N LEU A 26 9.52 18.23 -14.05
CA LEU A 26 10.61 18.19 -13.08
C LEU A 26 11.77 19.09 -13.49
N TYR A 27 12.11 19.14 -14.79
CA TYR A 27 13.15 20.04 -15.30
C TYR A 27 12.80 21.50 -15.05
N ASN A 28 11.56 21.91 -15.30
CA ASN A 28 11.11 23.28 -15.05
C ASN A 28 11.15 23.59 -13.56
N ALA A 29 10.71 22.65 -12.71
CA ALA A 29 10.74 22.83 -11.26
C ALA A 29 12.18 22.96 -10.70
N THR A 30 13.16 22.25 -11.28
CA THR A 30 14.56 22.37 -10.86
C THR A 30 15.30 23.55 -11.48
N SER A 31 14.84 24.06 -12.63
CA SER A 31 15.52 25.16 -13.35
C SER A 31 15.01 26.55 -12.96
N TYR A 32 13.73 26.68 -12.63
CA TYR A 32 13.11 27.95 -12.25
C TYR A 32 12.96 28.01 -10.72
N THR A 33 14.10 28.15 -10.03
CA THR A 33 14.27 28.57 -8.62
C THR A 33 13.02 28.50 -7.74
N TRP A 34 12.78 27.37 -7.09
CA TRP A 34 11.91 27.30 -5.92
C TRP A 34 12.78 27.36 -4.68
N THR A 35 12.89 28.54 -4.07
CA THR A 35 13.40 28.65 -2.69
C THR A 35 12.45 27.90 -1.76
N SER A 36 13.01 27.23 -0.74
CA SER A 36 12.29 26.42 0.25
C SER A 36 10.87 26.95 0.53
N ALA A 37 9.85 26.13 0.26
CA ALA A 37 8.45 26.47 0.52
C ALA A 37 8.12 26.55 2.03
N LYS A 38 9.09 26.30 2.93
CA LYS A 38 8.87 26.31 4.37
C LYS A 38 9.30 27.65 4.98
N ILE A 39 8.32 28.53 5.21
CA ILE A 39 8.43 29.56 6.24
C ILE A 39 7.82 29.03 7.56
N LEU A 40 6.67 28.33 7.50
CA LEU A 40 5.97 27.79 8.68
C LEU A 40 5.35 26.38 8.48
N HIS A 41 4.94 26.01 7.26
CA HIS A 41 4.21 24.77 6.99
C HIS A 41 4.46 24.26 5.56
N ASN A 42 4.48 22.93 5.34
CA ASN A 42 4.63 22.32 4.02
C ASN A 42 3.49 21.33 3.71
N PRO A 43 2.49 21.72 2.91
CA PRO A 43 1.38 20.84 2.55
C PRO A 43 1.78 19.64 1.69
N SER A 44 2.95 19.69 1.01
CA SER A 44 3.47 18.55 0.25
C SER A 44 4.00 17.46 1.17
N GLU A 45 4.54 17.81 2.33
CA GLU A 45 4.95 16.85 3.35
C GLU A 45 3.72 16.17 3.97
N ASP A 46 2.70 16.94 4.31
CA ASP A 46 1.41 16.42 4.78
C ASP A 46 0.75 15.50 3.76
N PHE A 47 0.86 15.79 2.47
CA PHE A 47 0.37 14.89 1.43
C PHE A 47 1.01 13.51 1.54
N PHE A 48 2.31 13.39 1.81
CA PHE A 48 2.99 12.09 1.96
C PHE A 48 2.77 11.43 3.31
N VAL A 49 2.61 12.21 4.39
CA VAL A 49 2.18 11.68 5.69
C VAL A 49 0.78 11.08 5.59
N ASN A 50 -0.10 11.71 4.79
CA ASN A 50 -1.47 11.28 4.58
C ASN A 50 -1.68 10.44 3.32
N LEU A 51 -0.64 10.22 2.50
CA LEU A 51 -0.71 9.37 1.33
C LEU A 51 -0.93 7.96 1.88
N ASN A 52 -2.17 7.50 1.70
CA ASN A 52 -2.72 6.22 2.10
C ASN A 52 -1.64 5.21 2.54
N HIS A 53 -1.69 4.73 3.79
CA HIS A 53 -0.68 3.85 4.40
C HIS A 53 -0.32 2.62 3.52
N TYR A 54 -1.20 2.25 2.58
CA TYR A 54 -0.99 1.20 1.58
C TYR A 54 0.14 1.47 0.56
N HIS A 55 0.56 2.72 0.36
CA HIS A 55 1.60 3.08 -0.63
C HIS A 55 2.84 3.74 0.00
N GLU A 56 2.96 3.69 1.33
CA GLU A 56 4.10 4.27 2.05
C GLU A 56 5.43 3.65 1.59
N GLY A 57 5.45 2.33 1.38
CA GLY A 57 6.62 1.63 0.85
C GLY A 57 7.05 2.13 -0.53
N PHE A 58 6.09 2.35 -1.43
CA PHE A 58 6.34 2.95 -2.75
C PHE A 58 6.90 4.36 -2.60
N ALA A 59 6.21 5.23 -1.84
CA ALA A 59 6.61 6.63 -1.63
C ALA A 59 8.04 6.75 -1.08
N ARG A 60 8.42 5.88 -0.14
CA ARG A 60 9.78 5.82 0.43
C ARG A 60 10.84 5.45 -0.61
N ARG A 61 10.57 4.41 -1.42
CA ARG A 61 11.52 3.95 -2.45
C ARG A 61 11.70 5.00 -3.55
N ILE A 62 10.62 5.57 -4.07
CA ILE A 62 10.71 6.59 -5.11
C ILE A 62 11.39 7.87 -4.60
N LYS A 63 11.15 8.27 -3.33
CA LYS A 63 11.85 9.39 -2.70
C LYS A 63 13.36 9.13 -2.68
N LYS A 64 13.79 7.94 -2.24
CA LYS A 64 15.21 7.54 -2.20
C LYS A 64 15.85 7.61 -3.59
N GLU A 65 15.16 7.12 -4.62
CA GLU A 65 15.66 7.15 -5.99
C GLU A 65 15.73 8.57 -6.57
N LEU A 66 14.74 9.42 -6.25
CA LEU A 66 14.72 10.82 -6.65
C LEU A 66 15.90 11.56 -6.02
N VAL A 67 16.12 11.42 -4.71
CA VAL A 67 17.25 12.02 -3.99
C VAL A 67 18.59 11.58 -4.59
N ALA A 68 18.75 10.28 -4.86
CA ALA A 68 19.96 9.76 -5.49
C ALA A 68 20.20 10.34 -6.89
N CYS A 69 19.13 10.59 -7.65
CA CYS A 69 19.23 11.25 -8.95
C CYS A 69 19.64 12.72 -8.81
N LEU A 70 18.95 13.49 -7.97
CA LEU A 70 19.21 14.92 -7.80
C LEU A 70 20.63 15.19 -7.31
N ASN A 71 21.13 14.38 -6.36
CA ASN A 71 22.51 14.47 -5.88
C ASN A 71 23.57 14.19 -6.96
N ARG A 72 23.24 13.37 -7.97
CA ARG A 72 24.15 13.05 -9.08
C ARG A 72 24.20 14.16 -10.13
N GLU A 73 23.08 14.81 -10.39
CA GLU A 73 22.94 15.84 -11.42
C GLU A 73 23.63 17.16 -11.03
N GLN A 74 24.07 17.31 -9.77
CA GLN A 74 24.76 18.51 -9.25
C GLN A 74 24.04 19.81 -9.61
N LEU A 75 22.72 19.82 -9.39
CA LEU A 75 21.87 20.97 -9.70
C LEU A 75 22.30 22.20 -8.89
N ASP A 76 22.28 23.37 -9.51
CA ASP A 76 22.56 24.65 -8.87
C ASP A 76 21.35 25.18 -8.08
N ILE A 77 20.79 24.32 -7.22
CA ILE A 77 19.66 24.63 -6.34
C ILE A 77 19.92 24.09 -4.93
N TYR A 78 19.37 24.78 -3.93
CA TYR A 78 19.38 24.28 -2.56
C TYR A 78 18.37 23.15 -2.40
N LEU A 79 18.88 21.92 -2.25
CA LEU A 79 18.07 20.71 -2.04
C LEU A 79 17.89 20.46 -0.54
N ASP A 80 16.74 20.84 0.00
CA ASP A 80 16.27 20.38 1.30
C ASP A 80 15.11 19.39 1.16
N ASP A 81 14.69 18.77 2.27
CA ASP A 81 13.54 17.86 2.30
C ASP A 81 12.25 18.51 1.79
N SER A 82 12.11 19.84 1.92
CA SER A 82 10.94 20.57 1.44
C SER A 82 10.85 20.53 -0.08
N VAL A 83 11.96 20.85 -0.75
CA VAL A 83 12.08 20.80 -2.22
C VAL A 83 11.91 19.36 -2.71
N ILE A 84 12.53 18.38 -2.04
CA ILE A 84 12.40 16.97 -2.41
C ILE A 84 10.94 16.50 -2.33
N ASN A 85 10.25 16.78 -1.23
CA ASN A 85 8.84 16.39 -1.06
C ASN A 85 7.95 17.07 -2.09
N GLN A 86 8.25 18.32 -2.46
CA GLN A 86 7.48 19.05 -3.46
C GLN A 86 7.69 18.50 -4.88
N LEU A 87 8.93 18.18 -5.26
CA LEU A 87 9.24 17.49 -6.53
C LEU A 87 8.54 16.13 -6.59
N LEU A 88 8.54 15.40 -5.47
CA LEU A 88 7.86 14.11 -5.39
C LEU A 88 6.34 14.26 -5.51
N PHE A 89 5.76 15.27 -4.88
CA PHE A 89 4.33 15.60 -5.00
C PHE A 89 3.96 15.86 -6.45
N MET A 90 4.71 16.71 -7.15
CA MET A 90 4.49 17.02 -8.57
C MET A 90 4.59 15.76 -9.43
N LEU A 91 5.59 14.92 -9.20
CA LEU A 91 5.75 13.66 -9.93
C LEU A 91 4.55 12.73 -9.73
N VAL A 92 4.18 12.46 -8.48
CA VAL A 92 3.11 11.49 -8.14
C VAL A 92 1.75 11.97 -8.64
N THR A 93 1.46 13.27 -8.52
CA THR A 93 0.15 13.83 -8.92
C THR A 93 -0.01 14.01 -10.43
N ALA A 94 1.09 14.18 -11.18
CA ALA A 94 1.07 14.30 -12.63
C ALA A 94 1.23 12.95 -13.37
N TRP A 95 1.55 11.87 -12.67
CA TRP A 95 1.76 10.55 -13.28
C TRP A 95 0.43 9.91 -13.66
N LYS A 96 0.15 9.86 -14.97
CA LYS A 96 -1.09 9.29 -15.49
C LYS A 96 -1.16 7.78 -15.24
N GLY A 97 -2.23 7.33 -14.59
CA GLY A 97 -2.49 5.92 -14.32
C GLY A 97 -1.58 5.31 -13.22
N LEU A 98 -0.91 6.12 -12.41
CA LEU A 98 -0.07 5.61 -11.32
C LEU A 98 -0.88 4.78 -10.31
N MET A 99 -2.02 5.30 -9.86
CA MET A 99 -2.84 4.62 -8.83
C MET A 99 -3.39 3.29 -9.32
N ASP A 100 -3.88 3.23 -10.57
CA ASP A 100 -4.38 1.99 -11.16
C ASP A 100 -3.28 0.92 -11.23
N GLN A 101 -2.05 1.32 -11.59
CA GLN A 101 -0.91 0.41 -11.65
C GLN A 101 -0.45 -0.03 -10.26
N LEU A 102 -0.41 0.88 -9.29
CA LEU A 102 -0.09 0.55 -7.90
C LEU A 102 -1.11 -0.44 -7.34
N GLU A 103 -2.40 -0.25 -7.59
CA GLU A 103 -3.45 -1.19 -7.18
C GLU A 103 -3.34 -2.54 -7.90
N ALA A 104 -3.06 -2.57 -9.20
CA ALA A 104 -2.89 -3.81 -9.95
C ALA A 104 -1.64 -4.61 -9.51
N SER A 105 -0.59 -3.90 -9.07
CA SER A 105 0.66 -4.50 -8.57
C SER A 105 0.59 -4.91 -7.09
N ALA A 106 -0.44 -4.46 -6.36
CA ALA A 106 -0.55 -4.73 -4.93
C ALA A 106 -0.72 -6.23 -4.68
N PRO A 107 0.05 -6.81 -3.74
CA PRO A 107 -0.07 -8.22 -3.44
C PRO A 107 -1.46 -8.50 -2.84
N ARG A 108 -2.11 -9.54 -3.34
CA ARG A 108 -3.35 -10.03 -2.74
C ARG A 108 -3.01 -10.86 -1.50
N VAL A 109 -3.58 -10.48 -0.37
CA VAL A 109 -3.42 -11.19 0.89
C VAL A 109 -4.39 -12.36 0.91
N LYS A 110 -3.90 -13.57 1.18
CA LYS A 110 -4.74 -14.75 1.33
C LYS A 110 -5.46 -14.67 2.67
N ALA A 111 -6.78 -14.59 2.63
CA ALA A 111 -7.60 -14.46 3.81
C ALA A 111 -8.52 -15.68 3.97
N GLY A 112 -8.53 -16.27 5.16
CA GLY A 112 -9.47 -17.32 5.54
C GLY A 112 -10.59 -16.73 6.41
N ILE A 113 -11.83 -17.17 6.21
CA ILE A 113 -12.95 -16.80 7.08
C ILE A 113 -13.44 -18.02 7.88
N PHE A 114 -13.59 -17.85 9.20
CA PHE A 114 -14.01 -18.91 10.12
C PHE A 114 -14.90 -18.37 11.25
N PHE A 115 -16.18 -18.75 11.28
CA PHE A 115 -17.15 -18.26 12.26
C PHE A 115 -17.86 -19.40 12.99
N ASN A 116 -18.22 -19.19 14.24
CA ASN A 116 -18.96 -20.16 15.05
C ASN A 116 -20.50 -20.10 14.86
N THR A 117 -20.95 -19.63 13.70
CA THR A 117 -22.37 -19.42 13.39
C THR A 117 -22.91 -20.55 12.52
N SER A 118 -23.12 -20.32 11.23
CA SER A 118 -23.44 -21.35 10.25
C SER A 118 -22.51 -21.26 9.04
N PHE A 119 -22.49 -22.33 8.25
CA PHE A 119 -21.77 -22.34 6.98
C PHE A 119 -22.32 -21.28 6.02
N GLU A 120 -23.66 -21.18 5.92
CA GLU A 120 -24.36 -20.21 5.08
C GLU A 120 -24.03 -18.77 5.49
N HIS A 121 -23.98 -18.51 6.79
CA HIS A 121 -23.61 -17.20 7.30
C HIS A 121 -22.15 -16.86 6.99
N SER A 122 -21.24 -17.82 7.15
CA SER A 122 -19.82 -17.63 6.81
C SER A 122 -19.64 -17.38 5.30
N GLN A 123 -20.40 -18.09 4.46
CA GLN A 123 -20.41 -17.89 3.01
C GLN A 123 -20.98 -16.52 2.62
N PHE A 124 -22.04 -16.07 3.31
CA PHE A 124 -22.60 -14.72 3.13
C PHE A 124 -21.55 -13.65 3.42
N LEU A 125 -20.87 -13.73 4.57
CA LEU A 125 -19.81 -12.80 4.94
C LEU A 125 -18.61 -12.86 3.97
N LEU A 126 -18.23 -14.06 3.52
CA LEU A 126 -17.18 -14.22 2.50
C LEU A 126 -17.52 -13.40 1.26
N ASN A 127 -18.75 -13.54 0.75
CA ASN A 127 -19.18 -12.86 -0.46
C ASN A 127 -19.22 -11.34 -0.28
N ASP A 128 -19.71 -10.87 0.87
CA ASP A 128 -19.82 -9.44 1.18
C ASP A 128 -18.44 -8.77 1.30
N ILE A 129 -17.53 -9.36 2.09
CA ILE A 129 -16.16 -8.88 2.22
C ILE A 129 -15.42 -8.95 0.88
N SER A 130 -15.58 -10.04 0.13
CA SER A 130 -14.96 -10.21 -1.19
C SER A 130 -15.46 -9.19 -2.19
N TYR A 131 -16.74 -8.79 -2.13
CA TYR A 131 -17.28 -7.75 -3.00
C TYR A 131 -16.60 -6.40 -2.75
N HIS A 132 -16.43 -6.03 -1.48
CA HIS A 132 -15.84 -4.75 -1.10
C HIS A 132 -14.32 -4.70 -1.23
N LEU A 133 -13.63 -5.84 -1.05
CA LEU A 133 -12.16 -5.91 -0.95
C LEU A 133 -11.51 -6.78 -2.03
N LYS A 134 -12.19 -7.03 -3.15
CA LYS A 134 -11.76 -7.94 -4.24
C LYS A 134 -10.34 -7.69 -4.75
N SER A 135 -9.91 -6.43 -4.84
CA SER A 135 -8.57 -6.10 -5.34
C SER A 135 -7.46 -6.44 -4.34
N ARG A 136 -7.80 -6.59 -3.06
CA ARG A 136 -6.85 -6.69 -1.94
C ARG A 136 -6.79 -8.08 -1.31
N LEU A 137 -7.91 -8.80 -1.26
CA LEU A 137 -8.03 -10.08 -0.57
C LEU A 137 -8.36 -11.22 -1.54
N ASP A 138 -7.68 -12.35 -1.35
CA ASP A 138 -8.07 -13.64 -1.91
C ASP A 138 -8.72 -14.47 -0.79
N MET A 139 -10.05 -14.48 -0.77
CA MET A 139 -10.85 -14.97 0.36
C MET A 139 -11.21 -16.44 0.18
N THR A 140 -11.03 -17.22 1.23
CA THR A 140 -11.38 -18.65 1.28
C THR A 140 -12.17 -18.98 2.53
N LEU A 141 -13.09 -19.94 2.40
CA LEU A 141 -13.87 -20.44 3.51
C LEU A 141 -13.10 -21.53 4.24
N ILE A 142 -12.89 -21.38 5.55
CA ILE A 142 -12.28 -22.41 6.38
C ILE A 142 -13.38 -23.34 6.90
N THR A 143 -13.28 -24.63 6.59
CA THR A 143 -14.26 -25.65 6.97
C THR A 143 -13.77 -26.58 8.08
N ALA A 144 -12.81 -26.12 8.88
CA ALA A 144 -12.22 -26.89 9.97
C ALA A 144 -13.26 -27.27 11.02
N LYS A 145 -13.23 -28.52 11.47
CA LYS A 145 -14.10 -29.06 12.53
C LYS A 145 -13.36 -29.15 13.87
N THR A 146 -12.04 -29.12 13.85
CA THR A 146 -11.19 -29.15 15.03
C THR A 146 -10.22 -27.97 15.05
N ILE A 147 -9.72 -27.61 16.24
CA ILE A 147 -8.70 -26.57 16.41
C ILE A 147 -7.41 -26.94 15.65
N SER A 148 -7.06 -28.23 15.61
CA SER A 148 -5.89 -28.71 14.87
C SER A 148 -6.05 -28.52 13.36
N GLU A 149 -7.22 -28.82 12.81
CA GLU A 149 -7.54 -28.57 11.39
C GLU A 149 -7.53 -27.07 11.07
N LEU A 150 -8.07 -26.24 11.96
CA LEU A 150 -8.05 -24.80 11.80
C LEU A 150 -6.61 -24.29 11.72
N ARG A 151 -5.74 -24.72 12.64
CA ARG A 151 -4.32 -24.37 12.62
C ARG A 151 -3.63 -24.79 11.33
N GLN A 152 -3.90 -26.01 10.84
CA GLN A 152 -3.34 -26.48 9.59
C GLN A 152 -3.78 -25.61 8.40
N GLN A 153 -5.06 -25.25 8.32
CA GLN A 153 -5.56 -24.37 7.25
C GLN A 153 -5.03 -22.94 7.38
N CYS A 154 -4.84 -22.44 8.61
CA CYS A 154 -4.24 -21.12 8.87
C CYS A 154 -2.80 -21.00 8.34
N GLN A 155 -2.06 -22.10 8.16
CA GLN A 155 -0.71 -22.07 7.56
C GLN A 155 -0.70 -21.72 6.07
N HIS A 156 -1.86 -21.76 5.40
CA HIS A 156 -2.00 -21.47 3.98
C HIS A 156 -2.60 -20.10 3.68
N VAL A 157 -2.92 -19.34 4.73
CA VAL A 157 -3.48 -17.99 4.63
C VAL A 157 -2.62 -17.03 5.44
N ASP A 158 -2.57 -15.78 5.00
CA ASP A 158 -1.83 -14.71 5.67
C ASP A 158 -2.68 -14.06 6.79
N MET A 159 -4.00 -14.12 6.63
CA MET A 159 -4.99 -13.51 7.53
C MET A 159 -6.15 -14.47 7.83
N LEU A 160 -6.60 -14.50 9.09
CA LEU A 160 -7.81 -15.17 9.55
C LEU A 160 -8.84 -14.12 10.01
N ILE A 161 -10.02 -14.11 9.41
CA ILE A 161 -11.16 -13.29 9.80
C ILE A 161 -12.16 -14.17 10.57
N THR A 162 -12.46 -13.81 11.81
CA THR A 162 -13.27 -14.64 12.71
C THR A 162 -14.05 -13.82 13.72
N ASN A 163 -15.06 -14.40 14.34
CA ASN A 163 -15.73 -13.84 15.52
C ASN A 163 -15.29 -14.49 16.85
N LEU A 164 -14.28 -15.35 16.79
CA LEU A 164 -13.75 -16.08 17.95
C LEU A 164 -12.58 -15.32 18.57
N SER A 165 -12.79 -14.80 19.77
CA SER A 165 -11.80 -14.01 20.53
C SER A 165 -10.74 -14.83 21.26
N MET A 166 -10.87 -16.17 21.30
CA MET A 166 -10.00 -17.07 22.07
C MET A 166 -9.49 -18.25 21.22
N LEU A 167 -8.98 -17.95 20.03
CA LEU A 167 -8.30 -18.96 19.22
C LEU A 167 -6.85 -19.14 19.69
N PRO A 168 -6.36 -20.39 19.86
CA PRO A 168 -4.95 -20.62 20.14
C PRO A 168 -4.12 -20.04 19.00
N SER A 169 -3.25 -19.07 19.32
CA SER A 169 -2.46 -18.27 18.37
C SER A 169 -2.19 -19.03 17.08
N PRO A 170 -2.92 -18.72 15.99
CA PRO A 170 -2.61 -19.27 14.69
C PRO A 170 -1.32 -18.63 14.16
N ASP A 171 -0.63 -19.29 13.24
CA ASP A 171 0.61 -18.79 12.61
C ASP A 171 0.35 -17.67 11.57
N CYS A 172 -0.85 -17.07 11.57
CA CYS A 172 -1.29 -16.03 10.66
C CYS A 172 -1.87 -14.83 11.44
N HIS A 173 -1.96 -13.67 10.79
CA HIS A 173 -2.61 -12.51 11.41
C HIS A 173 -4.10 -12.82 11.66
N THR A 174 -4.66 -12.38 12.79
CA THR A 174 -6.06 -12.64 13.12
C THR A 174 -6.82 -11.34 13.29
N VAL A 175 -7.95 -11.21 12.59
CA VAL A 175 -8.88 -10.10 12.70
C VAL A 175 -10.18 -10.62 13.33
N SER A 176 -10.47 -10.13 14.53
CA SER A 176 -11.75 -10.42 15.18
C SER A 176 -12.79 -9.39 14.77
N ILE A 177 -13.88 -9.85 14.15
CA ILE A 177 -15.01 -8.99 13.73
C ILE A 177 -16.32 -9.48 14.35
N GLN A 178 -17.33 -8.62 14.33
CA GLN A 178 -18.66 -9.00 14.78
C GLN A 178 -19.32 -10.00 13.81
N ALA A 179 -20.34 -10.72 14.28
CA ALA A 179 -21.11 -11.62 13.42
C ALA A 179 -21.80 -10.85 12.28
N ASN A 180 -22.22 -9.61 12.52
CA ASN A 180 -22.71 -8.71 11.49
C ASN A 180 -21.63 -7.69 11.16
N LEU A 181 -21.31 -7.56 9.87
CA LEU A 181 -20.30 -6.60 9.42
C LEU A 181 -20.71 -5.16 9.73
N THR A 182 -19.78 -4.42 10.32
CA THR A 182 -19.86 -2.98 10.53
C THR A 182 -18.76 -2.26 9.74
N PRO A 183 -18.89 -0.95 9.46
CA PRO A 183 -17.82 -0.18 8.82
C PRO A 183 -16.46 -0.31 9.54
N LYS A 184 -16.49 -0.42 10.88
CA LYS A 184 -15.30 -0.61 11.70
C LYS A 184 -14.60 -1.95 11.45
N ASP A 185 -15.36 -2.99 11.09
CA ASP A 185 -14.78 -4.29 10.75
C ASP A 185 -13.96 -4.21 9.46
N PHE A 186 -14.42 -3.43 8.47
CA PHE A 186 -13.64 -3.17 7.25
C PHE A 186 -12.36 -2.40 7.56
N GLU A 187 -12.41 -1.39 8.44
CA GLU A 187 -11.21 -0.67 8.88
C GLU A 187 -10.19 -1.61 9.54
N ASN A 188 -10.65 -2.51 10.41
CA ASN A 188 -9.79 -3.49 11.08
C ASN A 188 -9.13 -4.46 10.07
N ILE A 189 -9.90 -5.00 9.13
CA ILE A 189 -9.39 -5.87 8.06
C ILE A 189 -8.32 -5.14 7.24
N LEU A 190 -8.60 -3.88 6.89
CA LEU A 190 -7.70 -3.05 6.11
C LEU A 190 -6.41 -2.67 6.85
N SER A 191 -6.49 -2.43 8.16
CA SER A 191 -5.33 -2.19 9.01
C SER A 191 -4.37 -3.38 8.97
N VAL A 192 -4.88 -4.60 9.16
CA VAL A 192 -4.06 -5.82 9.15
C VAL A 192 -3.55 -6.15 7.74
N TYR A 193 -4.35 -5.89 6.70
CA TYR A 193 -3.87 -5.96 5.32
C TYR A 193 -2.64 -5.07 5.11
N SER A 194 -2.69 -3.82 5.58
CA SER A 194 -1.57 -2.87 5.47
C SER A 194 -0.31 -3.39 6.19
N GLU A 195 -0.46 -3.97 7.38
CA GLU A 195 0.65 -4.57 8.12
C GLU A 195 1.33 -5.70 7.33
N ILE A 196 0.54 -6.62 6.77
CA ILE A 196 1.05 -7.77 5.99
C ILE A 196 1.80 -7.27 4.74
N VAL A 197 1.19 -6.36 3.99
CA VAL A 197 1.80 -5.82 2.75
C VAL A 197 3.10 -5.08 3.08
N ASN A 198 3.13 -4.27 4.13
CA ASN A 198 4.31 -3.51 4.51
C ASN A 198 5.44 -4.38 5.09
N ALA A 199 5.12 -5.45 5.83
CA ALA A 199 6.10 -6.41 6.33
C ALA A 199 6.84 -7.12 5.18
N ASN A 200 6.11 -7.54 4.15
CA ASN A 200 6.68 -8.15 2.95
C ASN A 200 7.60 -7.19 2.19
N VAL A 201 7.26 -5.90 2.18
CA VAL A 201 8.10 -4.85 1.57
C VAL A 201 9.41 -4.64 2.34
N THR A 202 9.43 -4.77 3.67
CA THR A 202 10.66 -4.63 4.47
C THR A 202 11.59 -5.85 4.43
N ALA A 203 11.07 -7.02 4.08
CA ALA A 203 11.84 -8.26 3.97
C ALA A 203 12.49 -8.46 2.59
N SER A 204 12.16 -7.60 1.61
CA SER A 204 12.65 -7.60 0.22
C SER A 204 13.77 -6.58 0.01
#